data_AF-A0A821J1M9-F1
#
_entry.id   AF-A0A821J1M9-F1
#
_cell.length_a   1.000
_cell.length_b   1.000
_cell.length_c   1.000
_cell.angle_alpha   90.00
_cell.angle_beta   90.00
_cell.angle_gamma   90.00
#
_symmetry.space_group_name_H-M   'P 1'
#
loop_
_entity.id
_entity.type
_entity.pdbx_description
1 polymer ?
#
loop_
_entity_poly.entity_id
_entity_poly.type
_entity_poly.pdbx_seq_one_letter_code
_entity_poly.pdbx_strand_id
1 'polypeptide(L)'
;MIPRQRISTRFFIVLFTITTVIIGFVIFQSIQTQTITIWNPSLNTYAALYNKYSTTLLCPCSQISVPYEAFFNITYTLHKICSSDLLSPAWLEFILAYHQTFT
;
A
#
# COMPACT_ATOMS: atom_id res chain seq x y z
N MET A 1 13.79 5.23 -71.69
CA MET A 1 12.78 5.27 -70.60
C MET A 1 13.03 4.15 -69.58
N ILE A 2 14.22 4.03 -68.96
CA ILE A 2 14.55 2.91 -68.03
C ILE A 2 15.45 3.28 -66.81
N PRO A 3 16.18 4.42 -66.70
CA PRO A 3 17.07 4.62 -65.54
C PRO A 3 16.32 4.90 -64.23
N ARG A 4 15.13 5.51 -64.32
CA ARG A 4 14.32 5.93 -63.16
C ARG A 4 13.80 4.73 -62.35
N GLN A 5 13.48 3.62 -63.02
CA GLN A 5 12.99 2.42 -62.33
C GLN A 5 14.09 1.71 -61.55
N ARG A 6 15.31 1.57 -62.10
CA ARG A 6 16.44 0.98 -61.37
C ARG A 6 16.83 1.80 -60.14
N ILE A 7 16.84 3.13 -60.24
CA ILE A 7 17.13 4.02 -59.11
C ILE A 7 16.08 3.87 -58.02
N SER A 8 14.79 3.88 -58.39
CA SER A 8 13.68 3.69 -57.44
C SER A 8 13.78 2.33 -56.72
N THR A 9 14.07 1.24 -57.44
CA THR A 9 14.26 -0.08 -56.84
C THR A 9 15.44 -0.12 -55.87
N ARG A 10 16.55 0.57 -56.18
CA ARG A 10 17.71 0.66 -55.27
C ARG A 10 17.37 1.44 -53.99
N PHE A 11 16.65 2.55 -54.10
CA PHE A 11 16.15 3.30 -52.95
C PHE A 11 15.21 2.45 -52.09
N PHE A 12 14.30 1.70 -52.73
CA PHE A 12 13.36 0.83 -52.02
C PHE A 12 14.08 -0.28 -51.25
N ILE A 13 15.08 -0.92 -51.86
CA ILE A 13 15.88 -1.96 -51.19
C ILE A 13 16.66 -1.37 -50.01
N VAL A 14 17.27 -0.20 -50.16
CA VAL A 14 18.00 0.47 -49.06
C VAL A 14 17.06 0.88 -47.93
N LEU A 15 15.87 1.40 -48.25
CA LEU A 15 14.86 1.70 -47.23
C LEU A 15 14.41 0.44 -46.50
N PHE A 16 14.16 -0.64 -47.23
CA PHE A 16 13.71 -1.90 -46.66
C PHE A 16 14.75 -2.54 -45.74
N THR A 17 16.04 -2.46 -46.08
CA THR A 17 17.10 -2.95 -45.20
C THR A 17 17.22 -2.09 -43.94
N ILE A 18 17.14 -0.76 -44.08
CA ILE A 18 17.20 0.17 -42.94
C ILE A 18 16.04 -0.08 -41.97
N THR A 19 14.80 -0.20 -42.46
CA THR A 19 13.64 -0.45 -41.59
C THR A 19 13.75 -1.79 -40.87
N THR A 20 14.19 -2.83 -41.57
CA THR A 20 14.38 -4.16 -40.97
C THR A 20 15.42 -4.14 -39.86
N VAL A 21 16.54 -3.41 -40.05
CA VAL A 21 17.59 -3.26 -39.03
C VAL A 21 17.09 -2.48 -37.82
N ILE A 22 16.34 -1.39 -38.03
CA ILE A 22 15.75 -0.60 -36.93
C ILE A 22 14.79 -1.46 -36.11
N ILE A 23 13.88 -2.20 -36.77
CA ILE A 23 12.92 -3.08 -36.09
C ILE A 23 13.66 -4.18 -35.32
N GLY A 24 14.67 -4.82 -35.92
CA GLY A 24 15.49 -5.82 -35.25
C GLY A 24 16.19 -5.27 -34.01
N PHE A 25 16.72 -4.05 -34.09
CA PHE A 25 17.35 -3.37 -32.96
C PHE A 25 16.35 -3.07 -31.83
N VAL A 26 15.14 -2.60 -32.16
CA VAL A 26 14.10 -2.35 -31.17
C VAL A 26 13.67 -3.65 -30.47
N ILE A 27 13.50 -4.74 -31.22
CA ILE A 27 13.15 -6.05 -30.65
C ILE A 27 14.29 -6.57 -29.77
N PHE A 28 15.53 -6.41 -30.18
CA PHE A 28 16.70 -6.79 -29.37
C PHE A 28 16.78 -5.99 -28.06
N GLN A 29 16.54 -4.68 -28.13
CA GLN A 29 16.53 -3.77 -26.98
C GLN A 29 15.28 -3.92 -26.11
N SER A 30 14.21 -4.55 -26.62
CA SER A 30 13.08 -5.02 -25.81
C SER A 30 13.44 -6.23 -24.94
N ILE A 31 14.65 -6.18 -24.35
CA ILE A 31 15.11 -6.99 -23.23
C ILE A 31 13.92 -7.15 -22.29
N GLN A 32 13.51 -8.40 -22.12
CA GLN A 32 12.30 -8.77 -21.41
C GLN A 32 12.21 -7.99 -20.10
N THR A 33 11.23 -7.10 -20.00
CA THR A 33 10.89 -6.42 -18.76
C THR A 33 10.37 -7.48 -17.81
N GLN A 34 11.29 -8.15 -17.12
CA GLN A 34 10.93 -9.17 -16.14
C GLN A 34 10.33 -8.46 -14.93
N THR A 35 9.03 -8.66 -14.76
CA THR A 35 8.28 -8.12 -13.63
C THR A 35 8.70 -8.87 -12.38
N ILE A 36 9.63 -8.28 -11.61
CA ILE A 36 10.03 -8.81 -10.32
C ILE A 36 8.96 -8.49 -9.27
N THR A 37 8.35 -9.53 -8.70
CA THR A 37 7.38 -9.39 -7.61
C THR A 37 8.11 -9.50 -6.27
N ILE A 38 7.95 -8.50 -5.41
CA ILE A 38 8.54 -8.46 -4.07
C ILE A 38 7.38 -8.45 -3.07
N TRP A 39 7.28 -9.51 -2.27
CA TRP A 39 6.22 -9.64 -1.27
C TRP A 39 6.65 -8.99 0.06
N ASN A 40 5.80 -8.14 0.63
CA ASN A 40 6.01 -7.45 1.91
C ASN A 40 7.41 -6.80 2.07
N PRO A 41 7.80 -5.86 1.20
CA PRO A 41 9.08 -5.15 1.34
C PRO A 41 9.11 -4.32 2.63
N SER A 42 10.29 -4.18 3.23
CA SER A 42 10.50 -3.18 4.28
C SER A 42 10.34 -1.75 3.72
N LEU A 43 10.00 -0.77 4.56
CA LEU A 43 9.83 0.63 4.13
C LEU A 43 11.09 1.18 3.44
N ASN A 44 12.27 0.81 3.94
CA ASN A 44 13.55 1.23 3.37
C ASN A 44 13.77 0.63 1.98
N THR A 45 13.41 -0.65 1.80
CA THR A 45 13.49 -1.34 0.51
C THR A 45 12.53 -0.70 -0.50
N TYR A 46 11.31 -0.37 -0.08
CA TYR A 46 10.35 0.36 -0.90
C TYR A 46 10.89 1.74 -1.32
N ALA A 47 11.43 2.52 -0.39
CA ALA A 47 11.97 3.85 -0.70
C ALA A 47 13.13 3.77 -1.72
N ALA A 48 14.01 2.78 -1.58
CA ALA A 48 15.09 2.54 -2.53
C ALA A 48 14.59 2.14 -3.93
N LEU A 49 13.58 1.27 -4.00
CA LEU A 49 12.95 0.84 -5.26
C LEU A 49 12.17 1.97 -5.93
N TYR A 50 11.45 2.76 -5.15
CA TYR A 50 10.68 3.92 -5.64
C TYR A 50 11.61 4.97 -6.25
N ASN A 51 12.75 5.26 -5.61
CA ASN A 51 13.75 6.19 -6.16
C ASN A 51 14.34 5.70 -7.49
N LYS A 52 14.42 4.39 -7.71
CA LYS A 52 15.05 3.79 -8.90
C LYS A 52 14.07 3.50 -10.03
N TYR A 53 12.81 3.19 -9.72
CA TYR A 53 11.80 2.69 -10.65
C TYR A 53 10.44 3.40 -10.51
N SER A 54 10.43 4.68 -10.14
CA SER A 54 9.21 5.45 -9.83
C SER A 54 8.10 5.35 -10.89
N THR A 55 8.46 5.24 -12.17
CA THR A 55 7.52 5.21 -13.30
C THR A 55 6.98 3.82 -13.64
N THR A 56 7.62 2.75 -13.17
CA THR A 56 7.27 1.36 -13.50
C THR A 56 6.89 0.52 -12.27
N LEU A 57 7.07 1.06 -11.06
CA LEU A 57 6.73 0.39 -9.81
C LEU A 57 5.21 0.38 -9.58
N LEU A 58 4.63 -0.81 -9.50
CA LEU A 58 3.22 -1.04 -9.14
C LEU A 58 3.12 -1.65 -7.74
N CYS A 59 2.42 -0.97 -6.83
CA CYS A 59 2.12 -1.48 -5.49
C CYS A 59 0.62 -1.72 -5.36
N PRO A 60 0.14 -2.95 -5.63
CA PRO A 60 -1.24 -3.31 -5.32
C PRO A 60 -1.43 -3.38 -3.79
N CYS A 61 -2.47 -2.74 -3.27
CA CYS A 61 -2.85 -2.89 -1.87
C CYS A 61 -3.37 -4.31 -1.64
N SER A 62 -2.70 -5.08 -0.78
CA SER A 62 -3.14 -6.42 -0.38
C SER A 62 -4.38 -6.39 0.52
N GLN A 63 -4.58 -5.31 1.27
CA GLN A 63 -5.67 -5.15 2.21
C GLN A 63 -6.28 -3.75 2.12
N ILE A 64 -7.52 -3.67 1.63
CA ILE A 64 -8.26 -2.40 1.43
C ILE A 64 -8.86 -1.89 2.73
N SER A 65 -9.20 -2.80 3.66
CA SER A 65 -9.74 -2.47 4.96
C SER A 65 -9.07 -3.29 6.06
N VAL A 66 -8.68 -2.61 7.13
CA VAL A 66 -8.13 -3.25 8.32
C VAL A 66 -9.21 -3.25 9.40
N PRO A 67 -9.56 -4.41 9.99
CA PRO A 67 -10.57 -4.46 11.04
C PRO A 67 -10.12 -3.65 12.26
N TYR A 68 -11.04 -2.93 12.89
CA TYR A 68 -10.75 -2.06 14.04
C TYR A 68 -10.10 -2.84 15.21
N GLU A 69 -10.48 -4.10 15.39
CA GLU A 69 -9.91 -5.00 16.41
C GLU A 69 -8.40 -5.24 16.24
N ALA A 70 -7.84 -5.03 15.04
CA ALA A 70 -6.40 -5.14 14.82
C ALA A 70 -5.59 -3.98 15.42
N PHE A 71 -6.24 -2.83 15.68
CA PHE A 71 -5.60 -1.66 16.27
C PHE A 71 -6.04 -1.38 17.71
N PHE A 72 -7.23 -1.85 18.09
CA PHE A 72 -7.85 -1.50 19.36
C PHE A 72 -8.12 -2.74 20.21
N ASN A 73 -7.25 -2.97 21.19
CA ASN A 73 -7.46 -4.01 22.21
C ASN A 73 -7.79 -3.34 23.55
N ILE A 74 -9.09 -3.22 23.87
CA ILE A 74 -9.55 -2.69 25.16
C ILE A 74 -9.82 -3.86 26.11
N THR A 75 -8.87 -4.13 27.00
CA THR A 75 -9.13 -4.98 28.17
C THR A 75 -9.68 -4.10 29.28
N TYR A 76 -11.01 -4.02 29.40
CA TYR A 76 -11.63 -3.29 30.49
C TYR A 76 -11.82 -4.18 31.72
N THR A 77 -11.37 -3.72 32.88
CA THR A 77 -11.69 -4.33 34.18
C THR A 77 -12.78 -3.49 34.83
N LEU A 78 -14.01 -4.01 34.88
CA LEU A 78 -15.09 -3.36 35.63
C LEU A 78 -14.75 -3.43 37.13
N HIS A 79 -14.50 -2.28 37.74
CA HIS A 79 -14.38 -2.21 39.20
C HIS A 79 -15.77 -2.46 39.80
N LYS A 80 -15.86 -3.39 40.76
CA LYS A 80 -17.14 -3.72 41.40
C LYS A 80 -17.63 -2.48 42.16
N ILE A 81 -18.87 -2.06 41.92
CA ILE A 81 -19.52 -0.96 42.66
C ILE A 81 -19.47 -1.22 44.18
N CYS A 82 -19.50 -2.49 44.56
CA CYS A 82 -19.36 -3.02 45.93
C CYS A 82 -18.05 -2.66 46.64
N SER A 83 -17.06 -2.13 45.92
CA SER A 83 -15.79 -1.62 46.47
C SER A 83 -15.75 -0.09 46.53
N SER A 84 -16.85 0.60 46.19
CA SER A 84 -16.91 2.06 46.31
C SER A 84 -17.12 2.49 47.76
N ASP A 85 -16.49 3.61 48.14
CA ASP A 85 -16.65 4.21 49.47
C ASP A 85 -18.10 4.61 49.79
N LEU A 86 -18.94 4.74 48.75
CA LEU A 86 -20.38 5.03 48.87
C LEU A 86 -21.16 3.86 49.49
N LEU A 87 -20.61 2.65 49.46
CA LEU A 87 -21.16 1.47 50.14
C LEU A 87 -20.41 1.15 51.44
N SER A 88 -19.49 2.02 51.87
CA SER A 88 -18.80 1.81 53.14
C SER A 88 -19.78 1.95 54.32
N PRO A 89 -19.62 1.16 55.38
CA PRO A 89 -20.47 1.25 56.57
C PRO A 89 -20.49 2.67 57.17
N ALA A 90 -19.35 3.35 57.17
CA ALA A 90 -19.23 4.72 57.67
C ALA A 90 -20.09 5.72 56.87
N TRP A 91 -20.12 5.57 55.54
CA TRP A 91 -20.92 6.44 54.69
C TRP A 91 -22.43 6.16 54.83
N LEU A 92 -22.80 4.90 55.00
CA LEU A 92 -24.17 4.49 55.27
C LEU A 92 -24.66 5.02 56.63
N GLU A 93 -23.85 4.89 57.68
CA GLU A 93 -24.14 5.42 59.01
C GLU A 93 -24.31 6.94 59.00
N PHE A 94 -23.45 7.66 58.27
CA PHE A 94 -23.56 9.10 58.10
C PHE A 94 -24.90 9.51 57.47
N ILE A 95 -25.32 8.83 56.40
CA ILE A 95 -26.61 9.11 55.74
C ILE A 95 -27.78 8.80 56.67
N LEU A 96 -27.74 7.67 57.37
CA LEU A 96 -28.82 7.26 58.27
C LEU A 96 -28.97 8.23 59.45
N ALA A 97 -27.84 8.68 60.01
CA ALA A 97 -27.83 9.70 61.05
C ALA A 97 -28.37 11.05 60.54
N TYR A 98 -27.95 11.47 59.34
CA TYR A 98 -28.45 12.69 58.72
C TYR A 98 -29.97 12.60 58.49
N HIS A 99 -30.48 11.50 57.93
CA HIS A 99 -31.91 11.32 57.68
C HIS A 99 -32.75 11.44 58.97
N GLN A 100 -32.29 10.86 60.09
CA GLN A 100 -32.98 10.94 61.38
C GLN A 100 -32.99 12.34 61.99
N THR A 101 -32.06 13.21 61.61
CA THR A 101 -32.02 14.60 62.11
C THR A 101 -32.93 15.56 61.33
N PHE A 102 -33.47 15.15 60.17
CA PHE A 102 -34.33 15.97 59.31
C PHE A 102 -35.76 15.41 59.15
N THR A 103 -36.14 14.40 59.94
CA THR A 103 -37.52 13.91 60.16
C THR A 103 -37.90 14.06 61.61
#